data_AF-A0A3C1LGA4-F1
#
_entry.id   AF-A0A3C1LGA4-F1
#
_cell.length_a   1.000
_cell.length_b   1.000
_cell.length_c   1.000
_cell.angle_alpha   90.00
_cell.angle_beta   90.00
_cell.angle_gamma   90.00
#
_symmetry.space_group_name_H-M   'P 1'
#
loop_
_entity.id
_entity.type
_entity.pdbx_description
1 polymer ?
#
loop_
_entity_poly.entity_id
_entity_poly.type
_entity_poly.pdbx_seq_one_letter_code
_entity_poly.pdbx_strand_id
1 'polypeptide(L)' 'MGFWQQIGEYLYLRKKDPNAGKGTWIKHMHGMNRISLYMFLFCLLVILFRFVIKPLLMK' A
#
# COMPACT_ATOMS: atom_id res chain seq x y z
N MET A 1 1.07 -21.39 0.52
CA MET A 1 1.64 -20.04 0.35
C MET A 1 1.53 -19.65 -1.12
N GLY A 2 0.35 -19.20 -1.57
CA GLY A 2 0.17 -18.78 -2.96
C GLY A 2 0.63 -17.34 -3.18
N PHE A 3 1.30 -17.05 -4.28
CA PHE A 3 1.66 -15.69 -4.72
C PHE A 3 0.45 -14.74 -4.66
N TRP A 4 -0.71 -15.23 -5.09
CA TRP A 4 -1.99 -14.50 -5.03
C TRP A 4 -2.51 -14.24 -3.61
N GLN A 5 -2.20 -15.11 -2.65
CA GLN A 5 -2.58 -14.90 -1.25
C GLN A 5 -1.74 -13.80 -0.61
N GLN A 6 -0.45 -13.74 -0.93
CA GLN A 6 0.40 -12.63 -0.51
C GLN A 6 -0.17 -11.32 -1.07
N ILE A 7 -0.39 -11.22 -2.38
CA ILE A 7 -0.95 -9.99 -2.99
C ILE A 7 -2.29 -9.59 -2.35
N GLY A 8 -3.18 -10.55 -2.08
CA GLY A 8 -4.47 -10.29 -1.41
C GLY A 8 -4.34 -9.81 0.05
N GLU A 9 -3.35 -10.32 0.80
CA GLU A 9 -3.00 -9.80 2.13
C GLU A 9 -2.34 -8.41 2.03
N TYR A 10 -1.50 -8.17 1.02
CA TYR A 10 -0.83 -6.89 0.76
C TYR A 10 -1.82 -5.76 0.41
N LEU A 11 -2.86 -6.06 -0.37
CA LEU A 11 -3.89 -5.11 -0.81
C LEU A 11 -5.09 -4.99 0.15
N TYR A 12 -5.04 -5.59 1.34
CA TYR A 12 -6.15 -5.60 2.32
C TYR A 12 -7.48 -6.21 1.81
N LEU A 13 -7.48 -6.89 0.65
CA LEU A 13 -8.68 -7.48 0.05
C LEU A 13 -9.15 -8.74 0.78
N ARG A 14 -8.31 -9.31 1.66
CA ARG A 14 -8.61 -10.51 2.42
C ARG A 14 -8.37 -10.32 3.91
N LYS A 15 -9.34 -10.76 4.72
CA LYS A 15 -9.24 -10.77 6.19
C LYS A 15 -8.08 -11.70 6.58
N LYS A 16 -7.18 -11.20 7.43
CA LYS A 16 -5.98 -11.91 7.90
C LYS A 16 -6.33 -13.33 8.35
N ASP A 17 -5.58 -14.31 7.85
CA ASP A 17 -5.81 -15.72 8.16
C ASP A 17 -5.76 -15.93 9.70
N PRO A 18 -6.84 -16.44 10.33
CA PRO A 18 -6.94 -16.54 11.79
C PRO A 18 -5.94 -17.56 12.39
N ASN A 19 -5.39 -18.44 11.56
CA ASN A 19 -4.34 -19.40 11.91
C ASN A 19 -2.92 -18.89 11.65
N ALA A 20 -2.74 -17.68 11.10
CA ALA A 20 -1.41 -17.11 10.95
C ALA A 20 -0.82 -16.83 12.34
N GLY A 21 0.33 -17.44 12.64
CA GLY A 21 0.99 -17.34 13.94
C GLY A 21 0.98 -15.90 14.45
N LYS A 22 0.51 -15.69 15.67
CA LYS A 22 0.32 -14.36 16.28
C LYS A 22 1.65 -13.65 16.62
N GLY A 23 2.72 -13.95 15.89
CA GLY A 23 4.04 -13.35 16.08
C GLY A 23 3.99 -11.86 15.80
N THR A 24 4.48 -11.07 16.76
CA THR A 24 4.60 -9.61 16.69
C THR A 24 5.32 -9.16 15.41
N TRP A 25 6.31 -9.94 14.95
CA TRP A 25 7.06 -9.72 13.72
C TRP A 25 6.21 -9.68 12.44
N ILE A 26 5.18 -10.53 12.33
CA ILE A 26 4.28 -10.55 11.16
C ILE A 26 3.40 -9.29 11.13
N LYS A 27 3.00 -8.77 12.30
CA LYS A 27 2.28 -7.49 12.39
C LYS A 27 3.16 -6.32 11.97
N HIS A 28 4.45 -6.34 12.31
CA HIS A 28 5.41 -5.32 11.90
C HIS A 28 5.69 -5.34 10.39
N MET A 29 5.88 -6.53 9.79
CA MET A 29 6.04 -6.65 8.33
C MET A 29 4.85 -6.03 7.58
N HIS A 30 3.63 -6.27 8.05
CA HIS A 30 2.43 -5.70 7.46
C HIS A 30 2.25 -4.19 7.77
N GLY A 31 2.78 -3.72 8.91
CA GLY A 31 2.88 -2.28 9.23
C GLY A 31 3.78 -1.53 8.25
N MET A 32 4.95 -2.08 7.95
CA MET A 32 5.88 -1.50 6.99
C MET A 32 5.28 -1.41 5.58
N ASN A 33 4.52 -2.42 5.16
CA ASN A 33 3.80 -2.38 3.88
C ASN A 33 2.70 -1.30 3.81
N ARG A 34 2.04 -0.97 4.93
CA ARG A 34 1.09 0.14 4.97
C ARG A 34 1.80 1.47 4.71
N ILE A 35 2.96 1.66 5.33
CA ILE A 35 3.75 2.89 5.19
C ILE A 35 4.21 3.06 3.73
N SER A 36 4.67 1.99 3.08
CA SER A 36 5.07 2.05 1.67
C SER A 36 3.90 2.41 0.74
N LEU A 37 2.70 1.88 0.99
CA LEU A 37 1.51 2.23 0.20
C LEU A 37 1.11 3.71 0.38
N TYR A 38 1.16 4.24 1.60
CA TYR A 38 0.89 5.66 1.85
C TYR A 38 1.92 6.56 1.18
N MET A 39 3.21 6.20 1.23
CA MET A 39 4.26 6.94 0.52
C MET A 39 4.08 6.89 -1.00
N PHE A 40 3.71 5.73 -1.55
CA PHE A 40 3.43 5.57 -2.97
C PHE A 40 2.26 6.44 -3.44
N LEU A 41 1.13 6.41 -2.71
CA LEU A 41 -0.04 7.25 -2.98
C LEU A 41 0.31 8.74 -2.88
N PHE A 42 1.10 9.13 -1.87
CA PHE A 42 1.57 10.52 -1.73
C PHE A 42 2.40 10.96 -2.94
N CYS A 43 3.37 10.15 -3.37
CA CYS A 43 4.16 10.44 -4.56
C CYS A 43 3.30 10.54 -5.83
N LEU A 44 2.32 9.64 -6.00
CA LEU A 44 1.36 9.71 -7.11
C LEU A 44 0.57 11.03 -7.10
N LEU A 45 0.08 11.46 -5.94
CA LEU A 45 -0.62 12.75 -5.81
C LEU A 45 0.28 13.93 -6.16
N VAL A 46 1.54 13.92 -5.71
CA VAL A 46 2.53 14.97 -6.03
C VAL A 46 2.81 15.02 -7.53
N ILE A 47 3.01 13.87 -8.18
CA ILE A 47 3.24 13.80 -9.63
C ILE A 47 2.00 14.31 -10.38
N LEU A 48 0.81 13.85 -10.00
CA LEU A 48 -0.45 14.29 -10.62
C LEU A 48 -0.63 15.81 -10.49
N PHE A 49 -0.40 16.36 -9.29
CA PHE A 49 -0.54 17.79 -9.06
C PHE A 49 0.50 18.60 -9.86
N ARG A 50 1.75 18.15 -9.90
CA ARG A 50 2.85 18.88 -10.55
C ARG A 50 2.82 18.80 -12.08
N PHE A 51 2.48 17.64 -12.64
CA PHE A 51 2.57 17.39 -14.08
C PHE A 51 1.24 17.44 -14.82
N VAL A 52 0.11 17.30 -14.12
CA VAL A 52 -1.22 17.37 -14.76
C VAL A 52 -1.93 18.64 -14.34
N ILE A 53 -2.11 18.88 -13.04
CA ILE A 53 -2.95 19.98 -12.55
C ILE A 53 -2.27 21.35 -12.76
N LYS A 54 -1.00 21.50 -12.35
CA LYS A 54 -0.25 22.75 -12.48
C LYS A 54 -0.18 23.27 -13.94
N PRO A 55 0.22 22.47 -14.95
CA PRO A 55 0.25 22.95 -16.33
C PRO A 55 -1.14 23.16 -16.94
N LEU A 56 -2.18 22.49 -16.43
CA LEU A 56 -3.56 22.73 -16.86
C LEU A 56 -4.11 24.06 -16.29
N LEU A 57 -3.74 24.41 -15.05
CA LEU A 57 -4.12 25.67 -14.40
C LEU A 57 -3.29 26.88 -14.85
N MET A 58 -2.05 26.66 -15.29
CA MET A 58 -1.15 27.71 -15.81
C MET A 58 -1.25 27.87 -17.33
N LYS A 59 -2.24 27.25 -17.96
CA LYS A 59 -2.66 27.48 -19.34
C LYS A 59 -3.78 28.51 -19.36
#